data_AF-A0A3M1R1Z9-F1
#
_entry.id   AF-A0A3M1R1Z9-F1
#
_cell.length_a   1.000
_cell.length_b   1.000
_cell.length_c   1.000
_cell.angle_alpha   90.00
_cell.angle_beta   90.00
_cell.angle_gamma   90.00
#
_symmetry.space_group_name_H-M   'P 1'
#
loop_
_entity.id
_entity.type
_entity.pdbx_description
1 polymer ?
#
loop_
_entity_poly.entity_id
_entity_poly.type
_entity_poly.pdbx_seq_one_letter_code
_entity_poly.pdbx_strand_id
1 'polypeptide(L)'
;GSANLAETDELIGAEPYVLQNVRDLETARRFLQTIERFKTWAGWHGHTAEGNPSGGNKFRGLYNIAIKSLGAAMKRHPEVRLDYVIDYGERMSAPGYYFMNSPGNDLESIAGQVASGANMIFFVTGNGSITNFPFVPTIKIVTTTERYNLLRRDMDVNAGAYLDGTPMDELGRKMFDLTLRVASGERSVGEKAGHSQVSIWRDWSFTGPQDLEAILRVEPPSGKPLPVRPEQPPRPFTFQALETREGYRSDQIGLILPTSLCSAQVAHLIAEHLNRQDLGRERGISRFIALPHTEGCGASSGSSEEIYTRTLVGHLIHPMVACALLLEHGCEKTHNDFMAQVLDRYGIERERYGWASVQLDGGIEAVTYKAEDWFRQAIDTMTPPRPVEVSLQHLRLGITATGQVTDRVAEGLAHLTRYIVGAGGSVVVPENAPFLRSSLYVRTVLAEEKVYPTLAYGESLREPGLHIMETPTDHTMETLTGLGATGVEVMFAHIVGHPVQSHRMVPLLQGTTDEATRQRYEEDLDLVVTGSSLTPELWAVQVLEKILQVASRVYTPRLYQSGNMSFQLTRGLLGISM
;
A
#
# COMPACT_ATOMS: atom_id res chain seq x y z
N GLY A 1 -28.47 -19.36 16.26
CA GLY A 1 -27.67 -18.38 15.50
C GLY A 1 -26.65 -19.12 14.66
N SER A 2 -25.78 -18.39 13.97
CA SER A 2 -24.66 -18.95 13.23
C SER A 2 -23.35 -18.36 13.75
N ALA A 3 -22.28 -19.13 13.74
CA ALA A 3 -20.93 -18.70 14.06
C ALA A 3 -20.01 -19.05 12.90
N ASN A 4 -19.01 -18.22 12.63
CA ASN A 4 -18.10 -18.39 11.49
C ASN A 4 -16.65 -18.25 11.96
N LEU A 5 -15.85 -19.31 11.78
CA LEU A 5 -14.40 -19.26 11.94
C LEU A 5 -13.76 -19.22 10.55
N ALA A 6 -12.73 -18.40 10.38
CA ALA A 6 -12.05 -18.21 9.11
C ALA A 6 -10.57 -18.58 9.24
N GLU A 7 -9.71 -18.12 8.32
CA GLU A 7 -8.24 -18.24 8.38
C GLU A 7 -7.76 -19.68 8.13
N THR A 8 -7.69 -20.08 6.86
CA THR A 8 -7.31 -21.45 6.46
C THR A 8 -5.88 -21.79 6.82
N ASP A 9 -4.98 -20.86 6.57
CA ASP A 9 -3.55 -20.92 6.92
C ASP A 9 -3.33 -21.08 8.44
N GLU A 10 -4.21 -20.49 9.26
CA GLU A 10 -4.16 -20.56 10.72
C GLU A 10 -4.65 -21.90 11.28
N LEU A 11 -5.27 -22.77 10.49
CA LEU A 11 -5.72 -24.10 10.93
C LEU A 11 -4.86 -25.26 10.42
N ILE A 12 -3.79 -24.98 9.68
CA ILE A 12 -2.90 -26.00 9.14
C ILE A 12 -2.18 -26.75 10.27
N GLY A 13 -2.38 -28.06 10.38
CA GLY A 13 -1.85 -28.89 11.47
C GLY A 13 -2.79 -29.05 12.66
N ALA A 14 -3.93 -28.33 12.70
CA ALA A 14 -4.98 -28.50 13.71
C ALA A 14 -6.17 -29.32 13.22
N GLU A 15 -6.07 -29.95 12.05
CA GLU A 15 -7.14 -30.74 11.44
C GLU A 15 -7.70 -31.82 12.38
N PRO A 16 -6.87 -32.57 13.15
CA PRO A 16 -7.39 -33.56 14.09
C PRO A 16 -8.33 -32.95 15.15
N TYR A 17 -8.05 -31.74 15.63
CA TYR A 17 -8.89 -31.04 16.61
C TYR A 17 -10.22 -30.61 15.98
N VAL A 18 -10.19 -30.04 14.77
CA VAL A 18 -11.40 -29.60 14.06
C VAL A 18 -12.30 -30.81 13.72
N LEU A 19 -11.71 -31.94 13.36
CA LEU A 19 -12.44 -33.14 12.95
C LEU A 19 -12.98 -34.00 14.12
N GLN A 20 -12.70 -33.65 15.38
CA GLN A 20 -13.25 -34.37 16.55
C GLN A 20 -14.79 -34.39 16.58
N ASN A 21 -15.42 -33.36 16.01
CA ASN A 21 -16.87 -33.20 15.99
C ASN A 21 -17.28 -32.47 14.71
N VAL A 22 -17.68 -33.24 13.70
CA VAL A 22 -18.05 -32.77 12.35
C VAL A 22 -19.37 -33.43 11.95
N ARG A 23 -20.21 -32.69 11.21
CA ARG A 23 -21.57 -33.15 10.88
C ARG A 23 -21.60 -34.48 10.13
N ASP A 24 -20.78 -34.61 9.09
CA ASP A 24 -20.78 -35.74 8.18
C ASP A 24 -19.45 -35.85 7.44
N LEU A 25 -19.27 -36.96 6.71
CA LEU A 25 -18.06 -37.24 5.94
C LEU A 25 -17.84 -36.23 4.79
N GLU A 26 -18.91 -35.68 4.23
CA GLU A 26 -18.83 -34.69 3.14
C GLU A 26 -18.21 -33.39 3.65
N THR A 27 -18.68 -32.90 4.80
CA THR A 27 -18.16 -31.71 5.48
C THR A 27 -16.69 -31.90 5.87
N ALA A 28 -16.34 -33.07 6.40
CA ALA A 28 -14.96 -33.41 6.74
C ALA A 28 -14.04 -33.38 5.51
N ARG A 29 -14.49 -33.96 4.39
CA ARG A 29 -13.75 -33.94 3.11
C ARG A 29 -13.60 -32.52 2.57
N ARG A 30 -14.66 -31.70 2.61
CA ARG A 30 -14.60 -30.30 2.17
C ARG A 30 -13.59 -29.50 2.98
N PHE A 31 -13.55 -29.68 4.31
CA PHE A 31 -12.56 -29.03 5.19
C PHE A 31 -11.12 -29.40 4.79
N LEU A 32 -10.82 -30.70 4.68
CA LEU A 32 -9.48 -31.16 4.30
C LEU A 32 -9.08 -30.69 2.89
N GLN A 33 -10.01 -30.70 1.94
CA GLN A 33 -9.76 -30.19 0.58
C GLN A 33 -9.47 -28.69 0.57
N THR A 34 -10.14 -27.90 1.41
CA THR A 34 -9.84 -26.47 1.56
C THR A 34 -8.40 -26.24 2.02
N ILE A 35 -7.95 -26.98 3.03
CA ILE A 35 -6.57 -26.90 3.54
C ILE A 35 -5.56 -27.27 2.44
N GLU A 36 -5.77 -28.39 1.74
CA GLU A 36 -4.85 -28.85 0.69
C GLU A 36 -4.84 -27.92 -0.53
N ARG A 37 -5.99 -27.35 -0.90
CA ARG A 37 -6.08 -26.31 -1.94
C ARG A 37 -5.25 -25.09 -1.55
N PHE A 38 -5.36 -24.61 -0.30
CA PHE A 38 -4.61 -23.46 0.16
C PHE A 38 -3.10 -23.72 0.16
N LYS A 39 -2.65 -24.88 0.65
CA LYS A 39 -1.23 -25.28 0.60
C LYS A 39 -0.71 -25.36 -0.84
N THR A 40 -1.49 -25.94 -1.74
CA THR A 40 -1.13 -26.06 -3.16
C THR A 40 -0.99 -24.69 -3.80
N TRP A 41 -1.98 -23.82 -3.57
CA TRP A 41 -1.95 -22.44 -4.04
C TRP A 41 -0.73 -21.69 -3.48
N ALA A 42 -0.51 -21.70 -2.16
CA ALA A 42 0.68 -21.07 -1.56
C ALA A 42 2.00 -21.60 -2.14
N GLY A 43 2.07 -22.91 -2.42
CA GLY A 43 3.23 -23.55 -3.04
C GLY A 43 3.55 -23.04 -4.45
N TRP A 44 2.54 -22.69 -5.25
CA TRP A 44 2.72 -22.07 -6.57
C TRP A 44 3.46 -20.73 -6.46
N HIS A 45 3.27 -20.02 -5.35
CA HIS A 45 3.90 -18.75 -5.06
C HIS A 45 5.23 -18.88 -4.29
N GLY A 46 5.75 -20.10 -4.09
CA GLY A 46 6.99 -20.34 -3.35
C GLY A 46 6.84 -20.24 -1.83
N HIS A 47 5.62 -20.37 -1.30
CA HIS A 47 5.33 -20.34 0.12
C HIS A 47 4.86 -21.69 0.66
N THR A 48 5.08 -21.91 1.95
CA THR A 48 4.61 -23.10 2.67
C THR A 48 3.94 -22.69 3.98
N ALA A 49 3.12 -23.57 4.53
CA ALA A 49 2.40 -23.34 5.79
C ALA A 49 3.36 -23.12 6.98
N GLU A 50 4.55 -23.73 6.95
CA GLU A 50 5.60 -23.56 7.96
C GLU A 50 6.14 -22.13 8.01
N GLY A 51 5.92 -21.34 6.96
CA GLY A 51 6.28 -19.93 6.89
C GLY A 51 5.32 -19.00 7.65
N ASN A 52 4.15 -19.48 8.06
CA ASN A 52 3.10 -18.66 8.69
C ASN A 52 3.51 -18.08 10.08
N PRO A 53 4.16 -18.82 11.00
CA PRO A 53 4.58 -18.22 12.27
C PRO A 53 5.53 -17.02 12.08
N SER A 54 5.06 -15.82 12.43
CA SER A 54 5.83 -14.58 12.35
C SER A 54 7.04 -14.58 13.31
N GLY A 55 7.97 -13.65 13.12
CA GLY A 55 9.11 -13.46 14.05
C GLY A 55 8.64 -13.23 15.49
N GLY A 56 7.60 -12.41 15.67
CA GLY A 56 6.97 -12.18 16.98
C GLY A 56 6.32 -13.44 17.57
N ASN A 57 5.74 -14.32 16.76
CA ASN A 57 5.21 -15.61 17.22
C ASN A 57 6.34 -16.52 17.73
N LYS A 58 7.42 -16.66 16.95
CA LYS A 58 8.58 -17.50 17.31
C LYS A 58 9.26 -17.02 18.59
N PHE A 59 9.46 -15.71 18.72
CA PHE A 59 10.05 -15.10 19.92
C PHE A 59 9.25 -15.41 21.19
N ARG A 60 7.92 -15.57 21.08
CA ARG A 60 6.99 -15.82 22.20
C ARG A 60 6.63 -17.29 22.38
N GLY A 61 7.36 -18.21 21.75
CA GLY A 61 7.24 -19.65 21.99
C GLY A 61 6.29 -20.41 21.07
N LEU A 62 5.74 -19.77 20.02
CA LEU A 62 4.99 -20.47 18.97
C LEU A 62 5.97 -20.94 17.89
N TYR A 63 6.69 -22.03 18.18
CA TYR A 63 7.83 -22.49 17.40
C TYR A 63 7.49 -23.10 16.03
N ASN A 64 6.26 -23.61 15.86
CA ASN A 64 5.81 -24.22 14.62
C ASN A 64 4.33 -23.93 14.37
N ILE A 65 3.90 -24.20 13.13
CA ILE A 65 2.54 -23.94 12.69
C ILE A 65 1.49 -24.74 13.48
N ALA A 66 1.74 -26.02 13.77
CA ALA A 66 0.77 -26.85 14.48
C ALA A 66 0.43 -26.32 15.89
N ILE A 67 1.41 -25.85 16.67
CA ILE A 67 1.17 -25.28 18.01
C ILE A 67 0.33 -23.99 17.90
N LYS A 68 0.66 -23.12 16.94
CA LYS A 68 -0.10 -21.90 16.65
C LYS A 68 -1.54 -22.24 16.27
N SER A 69 -1.71 -23.18 15.36
CA SER A 69 -3.00 -23.59 14.82
C SER A 69 -3.90 -24.27 15.84
N LEU A 70 -3.35 -25.04 16.77
CA LEU A 70 -4.13 -25.58 17.89
C LEU A 70 -4.73 -24.45 18.75
N GLY A 71 -3.96 -23.40 18.99
CA GLY A 71 -4.44 -22.17 19.64
C GLY A 71 -5.60 -21.52 18.89
N ALA A 72 -5.45 -21.36 17.57
CA ALA A 72 -6.50 -20.80 16.71
C ALA A 72 -7.76 -21.67 16.67
N ALA A 73 -7.60 -22.99 16.59
CA ALA A 73 -8.71 -23.95 16.53
C ALA A 73 -9.54 -23.96 17.83
N MET A 74 -8.94 -23.67 18.98
CA MET A 74 -9.64 -23.59 20.28
C MET A 74 -10.66 -22.46 20.37
N LYS A 75 -10.71 -21.52 19.40
CA LYS A 75 -11.85 -20.60 19.22
C LYS A 75 -13.18 -21.36 19.04
N ARG A 76 -13.11 -22.60 18.56
CA ARG A 76 -14.23 -23.57 18.57
C ARG A 76 -14.08 -24.51 19.76
N HIS A 77 -15.07 -24.51 20.67
CA HIS A 77 -15.13 -25.51 21.74
C HIS A 77 -15.31 -26.93 21.15
N PRO A 78 -14.68 -27.99 21.68
CA PRO A 78 -14.74 -29.35 21.11
C PRO A 78 -16.16 -29.94 20.96
N GLU A 79 -17.08 -29.56 21.85
CA GLU A 79 -18.48 -29.99 21.78
C GLU A 79 -19.30 -29.30 20.68
N VAL A 80 -18.77 -28.22 20.09
CA VAL A 80 -19.41 -27.52 18.98
C VAL A 80 -19.08 -28.23 17.66
N ARG A 81 -20.11 -28.82 17.06
CA ARG A 81 -20.00 -29.54 15.79
C ARG A 81 -19.68 -28.58 14.65
N LEU A 82 -18.68 -28.90 13.82
CA LEU A 82 -18.48 -28.23 12.54
C LEU A 82 -19.62 -28.64 11.61
N ASP A 83 -20.50 -27.69 11.29
CA ASP A 83 -21.61 -27.92 10.40
C ASP A 83 -21.19 -27.65 8.97
N TYR A 84 -20.70 -26.48 8.60
CA TYR A 84 -20.51 -26.12 7.20
C TYR A 84 -19.08 -25.67 6.91
N VAL A 85 -18.61 -25.94 5.69
CA VAL A 85 -17.39 -25.35 5.13
C VAL A 85 -17.82 -24.55 3.91
N ILE A 86 -17.42 -23.29 3.82
CA ILE A 86 -17.84 -22.36 2.77
C ILE A 86 -16.62 -21.65 2.15
N ASP A 87 -16.75 -21.20 0.90
CA ASP A 87 -15.71 -20.39 0.25
C ASP A 87 -15.79 -18.92 0.70
N TYR A 88 -14.75 -18.15 0.40
CA TYR A 88 -14.61 -16.75 0.84
C TYR A 88 -15.84 -15.90 0.46
N GLY A 89 -16.55 -15.37 1.46
CA GLY A 89 -17.74 -14.53 1.26
C GLY A 89 -19.02 -15.27 0.84
N GLU A 90 -19.00 -16.60 0.74
CA GLU A 90 -20.21 -17.41 0.50
C GLU A 90 -21.20 -17.23 1.66
N ARG A 91 -22.50 -17.07 1.36
CA ARG A 91 -23.53 -16.76 2.37
C ARG A 91 -23.79 -17.94 3.32
N MET A 92 -23.84 -17.66 4.62
CA MET A 92 -24.33 -18.60 5.64
C MET A 92 -25.85 -18.74 5.54
N SER A 93 -26.34 -19.84 4.99
CA SER A 93 -27.76 -20.07 4.67
C SER A 93 -28.57 -20.77 5.76
N ALA A 94 -27.94 -21.30 6.81
CA ALA A 94 -28.58 -22.05 7.88
C ALA A 94 -27.94 -21.76 9.26
N PRO A 95 -28.63 -22.07 10.37
CA PRO A 95 -28.01 -22.06 11.70
C PRO A 95 -26.93 -23.13 11.82
N GLY A 96 -25.83 -22.81 12.51
CA GLY A 96 -24.74 -23.77 12.77
C GLY A 96 -23.37 -23.11 12.86
N TYR A 97 -22.34 -23.95 13.00
CA TYR A 97 -20.95 -23.52 12.99
C TYR A 97 -20.34 -23.67 11.60
N TYR A 98 -19.83 -22.57 11.06
CA TYR A 98 -19.22 -22.46 9.74
C TYR A 98 -17.70 -22.33 9.88
N PHE A 99 -16.98 -22.97 8.96
CA PHE A 99 -15.61 -22.64 8.63
C PHE A 99 -15.55 -22.02 7.23
N MET A 100 -14.96 -20.83 7.10
CA MET A 100 -14.81 -20.12 5.83
C MET A 100 -13.37 -20.15 5.35
N ASN A 101 -13.18 -20.53 4.09
CA ASN A 101 -11.89 -20.42 3.44
C ASN A 101 -11.48 -18.94 3.27
N SER A 102 -10.38 -18.52 3.90
CA SER A 102 -9.82 -17.17 3.79
C SER A 102 -8.32 -17.17 4.12
N PRO A 103 -7.58 -16.10 3.80
CA PRO A 103 -6.24 -15.89 4.36
C PRO A 103 -6.31 -15.53 5.85
N GLY A 104 -5.15 -15.55 6.51
CA GLY A 104 -4.93 -15.20 7.91
C GLY A 104 -4.77 -13.69 8.15
N ASN A 105 -4.69 -12.89 7.09
CA ASN A 105 -4.74 -11.44 7.20
C ASN A 105 -6.09 -11.00 7.82
N ASP A 106 -6.03 -10.37 8.99
CA ASP A 106 -7.18 -9.90 9.79
C ASP A 106 -8.28 -9.24 8.95
N LEU A 107 -7.92 -8.24 8.15
CA LEU A 107 -8.89 -7.38 7.46
C LEU A 107 -9.55 -8.08 6.27
N GLU A 108 -8.77 -8.90 5.55
CA GLU A 108 -9.28 -9.73 4.45
C GLU A 108 -10.21 -10.82 5.00
N SER A 109 -9.80 -11.51 6.07
CA SER A 109 -10.60 -12.53 6.75
C SER A 109 -11.94 -11.98 7.24
N ILE A 110 -11.94 -10.86 7.97
CA ILE A 110 -13.15 -10.22 8.49
C ILE A 110 -14.07 -9.77 7.35
N ALA A 111 -13.53 -9.20 6.27
CA ALA A 111 -14.35 -8.79 5.13
C ALA A 111 -15.10 -9.97 4.51
N GLY A 112 -14.46 -11.13 4.40
CA GLY A 112 -15.12 -12.37 4.00
C GLY A 112 -16.23 -12.78 4.98
N GLN A 113 -15.98 -12.75 6.28
CA GLN A 113 -16.98 -13.11 7.29
C GLN A 113 -18.21 -12.21 7.24
N VAL A 114 -18.01 -10.90 7.08
CA VAL A 114 -19.09 -9.92 6.92
C VAL A 114 -19.86 -10.17 5.63
N ALA A 115 -19.18 -10.45 4.52
CA ALA A 115 -19.81 -10.82 3.25
C ALA A 115 -20.66 -12.10 3.39
N SER A 116 -20.18 -13.09 4.14
CA SER A 116 -20.92 -14.32 4.47
C SER A 116 -22.16 -14.08 5.35
N GLY A 117 -22.31 -12.89 5.96
CA GLY A 117 -23.48 -12.48 6.72
C GLY A 117 -23.25 -12.30 8.22
N ALA A 118 -22.00 -12.25 8.69
CA ALA A 118 -21.73 -11.91 10.09
C ALA A 118 -22.19 -10.46 10.40
N ASN A 119 -22.95 -10.30 11.47
CA ASN A 119 -23.44 -9.01 11.97
C ASN A 119 -22.73 -8.55 13.25
N MET A 120 -21.72 -9.29 13.68
CA MET A 120 -20.83 -8.96 14.79
C MET A 120 -19.55 -9.77 14.65
N ILE A 121 -18.41 -9.19 15.03
CA ILE A 121 -17.09 -9.83 14.97
C ILE A 121 -16.50 -9.91 16.38
N PHE A 122 -15.96 -11.07 16.72
CA PHE A 122 -15.12 -11.26 17.90
C PHE A 122 -13.67 -11.33 17.46
N PHE A 123 -12.88 -10.35 17.86
CA PHE A 123 -11.50 -10.23 17.42
C PHE A 123 -10.55 -10.42 18.59
N VAL A 124 -9.90 -11.59 18.65
CA VAL A 124 -8.96 -11.94 19.72
C VAL A 124 -7.56 -11.53 19.31
N THR A 125 -6.85 -10.82 20.19
CA THR A 125 -5.51 -10.31 19.89
C THR A 125 -4.58 -10.35 21.10
N GLY A 126 -3.34 -10.81 20.89
CA GLY A 126 -2.31 -10.79 21.92
C GLY A 126 -1.52 -9.48 21.99
N ASN A 127 -1.37 -8.81 20.85
CA ASN A 127 -0.63 -7.54 20.75
C ASN A 127 -1.53 -6.30 20.87
N GLY A 128 -2.85 -6.48 20.83
CA GLY A 128 -3.78 -5.36 20.92
C GLY A 128 -4.04 -4.72 19.56
N SER A 129 -4.34 -5.53 18.54
CA SER A 129 -4.76 -5.01 17.25
C SER A 129 -6.08 -4.24 17.35
N ILE A 130 -6.07 -2.99 16.87
CA ILE A 130 -7.19 -2.03 16.92
C ILE A 130 -8.15 -2.15 15.71
N THR A 131 -8.10 -3.28 15.01
CA THR A 131 -8.88 -3.54 13.79
C THR A 131 -10.38 -3.47 14.06
N ASN A 132 -11.11 -2.69 13.24
CA ASN A 132 -12.57 -2.64 13.24
C ASN A 132 -13.11 -2.65 11.81
N PHE A 133 -14.35 -3.11 11.65
CA PHE A 133 -15.08 -3.03 10.39
C PHE A 133 -16.03 -1.82 10.37
N PRO A 134 -16.24 -1.12 9.22
CA PRO A 134 -16.96 0.16 9.19
C PRO A 134 -18.40 0.16 9.70
N PHE A 135 -19.12 -0.94 9.51
CA PHE A 135 -20.55 -1.03 9.84
C PHE A 135 -20.93 -2.32 10.60
N VAL A 136 -19.95 -3.15 10.95
CA VAL A 136 -20.17 -4.37 11.74
C VAL A 136 -19.43 -4.22 13.07
N PRO A 137 -20.15 -4.26 14.21
CA PRO A 137 -19.52 -4.08 15.51
C PRO A 137 -18.47 -5.16 15.76
N THR A 138 -17.31 -4.73 16.25
CA THR A 138 -16.15 -5.61 16.50
C THR A 138 -15.76 -5.53 17.96
N ILE A 139 -16.04 -6.61 18.71
CA ILE A 139 -15.64 -6.75 20.11
C ILE A 139 -14.20 -7.27 20.14
N LYS A 140 -13.26 -6.42 20.59
CA LYS A 140 -11.84 -6.76 20.67
C LYS A 140 -11.46 -7.29 22.04
N ILE A 141 -10.79 -8.44 22.05
CA ILE A 141 -10.44 -9.20 23.25
C ILE A 141 -8.93 -9.30 23.34
N VAL A 142 -8.35 -8.69 24.37
CA VAL A 142 -6.90 -8.75 24.62
C VAL A 142 -6.56 -9.82 25.63
N THR A 143 -5.56 -10.63 25.34
CA THR A 143 -5.23 -11.82 26.13
C THR A 143 -4.34 -11.57 27.35
N THR A 144 -3.90 -10.32 27.58
CA THR A 144 -3.09 -9.92 28.75
C THR A 144 -3.59 -8.62 29.37
N THR A 145 -3.60 -8.55 30.70
CA THR A 145 -4.12 -7.38 31.45
C THR A 145 -3.27 -6.14 31.26
N GLU A 146 -1.93 -6.29 31.22
CA GLU A 146 -1.02 -5.18 30.96
C GLU A 146 -1.32 -4.50 29.62
N ARG A 147 -1.48 -5.29 28.55
CA ARG A 147 -1.79 -4.76 27.22
C ARG A 147 -3.19 -4.14 27.17
N TYR A 148 -4.17 -4.73 27.86
CA TYR A 148 -5.49 -4.12 28.01
C TYR A 148 -5.40 -2.74 28.68
N ASN A 149 -4.63 -2.60 29.77
CA ASN A 149 -4.49 -1.33 30.48
C ASN A 149 -3.85 -0.24 29.61
N LEU A 150 -2.84 -0.62 28.81
CA LEU A 150 -2.17 0.26 27.85
C LEU A 150 -3.13 0.73 26.75
N LEU A 151 -3.97 -0.17 26.23
CA LEU A 151 -4.85 0.05 25.08
C LEU A 151 -6.34 0.15 25.47
N ARG A 152 -6.64 0.52 26.72
CA ARG A 152 -8.03 0.49 27.25
C ARG A 152 -9.01 1.38 26.52
N ARG A 153 -8.50 2.37 25.78
CA ARG A 153 -9.29 3.28 24.93
C ARG A 153 -9.65 2.68 23.57
N ASP A 154 -9.02 1.56 23.24
CA ASP A 154 -9.20 0.85 21.98
C ASP A 154 -9.71 -0.59 22.18
N MET A 155 -9.77 -1.12 23.41
CA MET A 155 -10.06 -2.54 23.69
C MET A 155 -11.32 -2.74 24.52
N ASP A 156 -12.15 -3.73 24.13
CA ASP A 156 -13.44 -4.00 24.76
C ASP A 156 -13.31 -4.95 25.96
N VAL A 157 -12.51 -6.02 25.84
CA VAL A 157 -12.46 -7.11 26.83
C VAL A 157 -11.02 -7.41 27.27
N ASN A 158 -10.80 -7.47 28.59
CA ASN A 158 -9.59 -8.00 29.20
C ASN A 158 -9.74 -9.51 29.47
N ALA A 159 -9.26 -10.37 28.58
CA ALA A 159 -9.20 -11.82 28.83
C ALA A 159 -7.96 -12.21 29.66
N GLY A 160 -6.96 -11.33 29.78
CA GLY A 160 -5.79 -11.53 30.64
C GLY A 160 -6.14 -11.66 32.12
N ALA A 161 -7.30 -11.15 32.54
CA ALA A 161 -7.83 -11.33 33.88
C ALA A 161 -7.97 -12.81 34.30
N TYR A 162 -8.04 -13.73 33.34
CA TYR A 162 -7.98 -15.17 33.61
C TYR A 162 -6.65 -15.58 34.24
N LEU A 163 -5.55 -15.05 33.70
CA LEU A 163 -4.20 -15.28 34.21
C LEU A 163 -3.97 -14.60 35.58
N ASP A 164 -4.76 -13.56 35.88
CA ASP A 164 -4.76 -12.85 37.16
C ASP A 164 -5.66 -13.51 38.22
N GLY A 165 -6.28 -14.65 37.91
CA GLY A 165 -7.08 -15.45 38.84
C GLY A 165 -8.59 -15.29 38.72
N THR A 166 -9.10 -14.53 37.75
CA THR A 166 -10.55 -14.48 37.47
C THR A 166 -11.01 -15.78 36.83
N PRO A 167 -12.05 -16.47 37.36
CA PRO A 167 -12.55 -17.70 36.74
C PRO A 167 -13.07 -17.49 35.31
N MET A 168 -12.83 -18.47 34.43
CA MET A 168 -13.28 -18.41 33.03
C MET A 168 -14.80 -18.24 32.90
N ASP A 169 -15.59 -18.89 33.76
CA ASP A 169 -17.05 -18.76 33.77
C ASP A 169 -17.51 -17.32 34.03
N GLU A 170 -16.81 -16.60 34.91
CA GLU A 170 -17.10 -15.20 35.19
C GLU A 170 -16.76 -14.30 33.99
N LEU A 171 -15.60 -14.53 33.37
CA LEU A 171 -15.18 -13.80 32.17
C LEU A 171 -16.11 -14.07 30.99
N GLY A 172 -16.46 -15.33 30.76
CA GLY A 172 -17.40 -15.76 29.73
C GLY A 172 -18.77 -15.11 29.91
N ARG A 173 -19.29 -15.06 31.15
CA ARG A 173 -20.56 -14.38 31.45
C ARG A 173 -20.48 -12.88 31.17
N LYS A 174 -19.43 -12.19 31.63
CA LYS A 174 -19.22 -10.75 31.38
C LYS A 174 -19.13 -10.44 29.89
N MET A 175 -18.40 -11.27 29.14
CA MET A 175 -18.25 -11.13 27.69
C MET A 175 -19.58 -11.39 26.95
N PHE A 176 -20.35 -12.38 27.38
CA PHE A 176 -21.68 -12.65 26.82
C PHE A 176 -22.66 -11.51 27.10
N ASP A 177 -22.67 -10.95 28.31
CA ASP A 177 -23.50 -9.80 28.63
C ASP A 177 -23.12 -8.57 27.78
N LEU A 178 -21.82 -8.32 27.56
CA LEU A 178 -21.35 -7.28 26.64
C LEU A 178 -21.82 -7.54 25.21
N THR A 179 -21.69 -8.78 24.75
CA THR A 179 -22.15 -9.21 23.42
C THR A 179 -23.61 -8.86 23.20
N LEU A 180 -24.49 -9.17 24.16
CA LEU A 180 -25.92 -8.86 24.07
C LEU A 180 -26.17 -7.36 24.01
N ARG A 181 -25.44 -6.54 24.79
CA ARG A 181 -25.59 -5.08 24.75
C ARG A 181 -25.13 -4.49 23.42
N VAL A 182 -24.00 -4.93 22.89
CA VAL A 182 -23.48 -4.47 21.60
C VAL A 182 -24.40 -4.87 20.46
N ALA A 183 -24.88 -6.12 20.45
CA ALA A 183 -25.90 -6.58 19.49
C ALA A 183 -27.22 -5.79 19.62
N SER A 184 -27.51 -5.22 20.78
CA SER A 184 -28.69 -4.37 21.04
C SER A 184 -28.46 -2.88 20.73
N GLY A 185 -27.30 -2.50 20.21
CA GLY A 185 -26.98 -1.13 19.75
C GLY A 185 -26.01 -0.34 20.64
N GLU A 186 -25.45 -0.92 21.70
CA GLU A 186 -24.32 -0.28 22.40
C GLU A 186 -23.08 -0.27 21.50
N ARG A 187 -22.51 0.91 21.22
CA ARG A 187 -21.28 0.99 20.42
C ARG A 187 -20.11 0.37 21.17
N SER A 188 -19.38 -0.52 20.50
CA SER A 188 -18.06 -1.03 20.93
C SER A 188 -17.05 0.11 21.11
N VAL A 189 -15.96 -0.16 21.82
CA VAL A 189 -14.85 0.78 22.01
C VAL A 189 -14.24 1.17 20.67
N GLY A 190 -14.09 0.20 19.76
CA GLY A 190 -13.57 0.44 18.41
C GLY A 190 -14.44 1.38 17.57
N GLU A 191 -15.76 1.19 17.62
CA GLU A 191 -16.69 2.10 16.95
C GLU A 191 -16.60 3.52 17.51
N LYS A 192 -16.43 3.68 18.84
CA LYS A 192 -16.28 4.99 19.49
C LYS A 192 -14.96 5.68 19.10
N ALA A 193 -13.90 4.91 18.85
CA ALA A 193 -12.60 5.44 18.46
C ALA A 193 -12.55 6.04 17.04
N GLY A 194 -13.56 5.76 16.19
CA GLY A 194 -13.65 6.35 14.84
C GLY A 194 -12.64 5.77 13.82
N HIS A 195 -12.08 4.60 14.13
CA HIS A 195 -11.17 3.86 13.25
C HIS A 195 -11.85 2.59 12.74
N SER A 196 -11.80 2.36 11.43
CA SER A 196 -12.30 1.17 10.76
C SER A 196 -11.71 1.01 9.35
N GLN A 197 -11.33 -0.20 8.98
CA GLN A 197 -10.71 -0.50 7.69
C GLN A 197 -11.35 -1.72 7.05
N VAL A 198 -11.19 -1.84 5.74
CA VAL A 198 -11.63 -3.00 4.96
C VAL A 198 -10.54 -3.32 3.94
N SER A 199 -10.20 -4.59 3.82
CA SER A 199 -9.49 -5.13 2.67
C SER A 199 -10.24 -6.36 2.19
N ILE A 200 -10.38 -6.53 0.89
CA ILE A 200 -10.94 -7.75 0.32
C ILE A 200 -9.76 -8.63 -0.08
N TRP A 201 -9.84 -9.93 0.16
CA TRP A 201 -8.85 -10.88 -0.34
C TRP A 201 -8.67 -10.71 -1.85
N ARG A 202 -7.49 -10.23 -2.25
CA ARG A 202 -7.21 -9.83 -3.65
C ARG A 202 -7.12 -11.06 -4.55
N ASP A 203 -7.48 -10.89 -5.81
CA ASP A 203 -7.21 -11.89 -6.86
C ASP A 203 -5.75 -11.80 -7.31
N TRP A 204 -5.20 -12.92 -7.77
CA TRP A 204 -3.76 -13.11 -7.97
C TRP A 204 -3.47 -13.45 -9.42
N SER A 205 -2.55 -12.71 -10.03
CA SER A 205 -2.18 -12.92 -11.45
C SER A 205 -1.64 -14.33 -11.73
N PHE A 206 -1.05 -14.96 -10.71
CA PHE A 206 -0.49 -16.30 -10.78
C PHE A 206 -1.49 -17.32 -10.22
N THR A 207 -2.07 -18.15 -11.09
CA THR A 207 -3.15 -19.10 -10.73
C THR A 207 -2.80 -20.55 -11.04
N GLY A 208 -1.53 -20.85 -11.28
CA GLY A 208 -1.06 -22.21 -11.60
C GLY A 208 0.44 -22.37 -11.41
N PRO A 209 1.01 -23.58 -11.62
CA PRO A 209 2.39 -23.92 -11.25
C PRO A 209 3.43 -23.43 -12.27
N GLN A 210 3.40 -22.16 -12.66
CA GLN A 210 4.31 -21.61 -13.67
C GLN A 210 5.77 -21.62 -13.13
N ASP A 211 6.75 -21.27 -13.97
CA ASP A 211 8.18 -21.44 -13.66
C ASP A 211 8.68 -20.51 -12.53
N LEU A 212 8.43 -20.93 -11.28
CA LEU A 212 8.82 -20.25 -10.05
C LEU A 212 10.33 -19.98 -10.01
N GLU A 213 11.13 -20.94 -10.51
CA GLU A 213 12.58 -20.82 -10.51
C GLU A 213 13.06 -19.72 -11.46
N ALA A 214 12.44 -19.58 -12.63
CA ALA A 214 12.72 -18.47 -13.53
C ALA A 214 12.38 -17.10 -12.89
N ILE A 215 11.24 -16.99 -12.20
CA ILE A 215 10.81 -15.74 -11.53
C ILE A 215 11.77 -15.36 -10.40
N LEU A 216 12.22 -16.33 -9.60
CA LEU A 216 13.13 -16.08 -8.48
C LEU A 216 14.57 -15.75 -8.90
N ARG A 217 14.96 -16.02 -10.16
CA ARG A 217 16.31 -15.81 -10.68
C ARG A 217 16.48 -14.55 -11.51
N VAL A 218 15.46 -13.70 -11.62
CA VAL A 218 15.55 -12.44 -12.36
C VAL A 218 16.62 -11.55 -11.73
N GLU A 219 17.64 -11.19 -12.50
CA GLU A 219 18.69 -10.27 -12.04
C GLU A 219 18.16 -8.84 -11.95
N PRO A 220 18.56 -8.08 -10.92
CA PRO A 220 18.11 -6.70 -10.78
C PRO A 220 18.66 -5.83 -11.93
N PRO A 221 17.88 -4.83 -12.40
CA PRO A 221 18.35 -3.87 -13.37
C PRO A 221 19.61 -3.10 -12.94
N SER A 222 20.34 -2.58 -13.94
CA SER A 222 21.66 -1.98 -13.71
C SER A 222 21.67 -0.64 -12.96
N GLY A 223 20.52 0.05 -12.88
CA GLY A 223 20.40 1.42 -12.36
C GLY A 223 20.87 2.52 -13.32
N LYS A 224 21.46 2.18 -14.48
CA LYS A 224 22.02 3.15 -15.44
C LYS A 224 21.01 3.61 -16.48
N PRO A 225 20.98 4.90 -16.85
CA PRO A 225 20.03 5.40 -17.84
C PRO A 225 20.29 4.82 -19.24
N LEU A 226 19.23 4.70 -20.03
CA LEU A 226 19.34 4.36 -21.45
C LEU A 226 19.98 5.52 -22.23
N PRO A 227 20.83 5.23 -23.23
CA PRO A 227 21.40 6.26 -24.09
C PRO A 227 20.32 6.87 -24.99
N VAL A 228 20.08 8.18 -24.84
CA VAL A 228 19.07 8.95 -25.59
C VAL A 228 19.73 9.77 -26.70
N ARG A 229 19.05 9.91 -27.84
CA ARG A 229 19.38 10.89 -28.90
C ARG A 229 18.86 12.26 -28.43
N PRO A 230 19.71 13.19 -27.92
CA PRO A 230 19.20 14.42 -27.34
C PRO A 230 18.55 15.32 -28.38
N GLU A 231 17.72 16.24 -27.92
CA GLU A 231 17.10 17.29 -28.72
C GLU A 231 17.11 18.58 -27.92
N GLN A 232 17.45 19.70 -28.55
CA GLN A 232 17.31 20.99 -27.88
C GLN A 232 15.85 21.45 -27.99
N PRO A 233 15.24 21.92 -26.89
CA PRO A 233 13.91 22.50 -26.96
C PRO A 233 13.91 23.75 -27.86
N PRO A 234 12.77 24.11 -28.48
CA PRO A 234 12.67 25.24 -29.40
C PRO A 234 12.96 26.60 -28.75
N ARG A 235 12.90 26.66 -27.42
CA ARG A 235 13.27 27.81 -26.59
C ARG A 235 13.74 27.34 -25.20
N PRO A 236 14.42 28.19 -24.42
CA PRO A 236 14.70 27.88 -23.02
C PRO A 236 13.41 27.69 -22.21
N PHE A 237 13.42 26.70 -21.32
CA PHE A 237 12.35 26.41 -20.38
C PHE A 237 12.89 26.41 -18.95
N THR A 238 12.15 27.05 -18.05
CA THR A 238 12.45 27.15 -16.62
C THR A 238 11.19 26.92 -15.78
N PHE A 239 11.37 26.61 -14.50
CA PHE A 239 10.29 26.48 -13.52
C PHE A 239 10.73 26.93 -12.13
N GLN A 240 9.77 27.23 -11.25
CA GLN A 240 10.02 27.68 -9.88
C GLN A 240 10.17 26.49 -8.91
N ALA A 241 11.41 26.11 -8.62
CA ALA A 241 11.74 25.08 -7.64
C ALA A 241 11.94 25.66 -6.23
N LEU A 242 12.08 24.77 -5.25
CA LEU A 242 12.58 25.06 -3.91
C LEU A 242 14.05 24.67 -3.80
N GLU A 243 14.90 25.64 -3.51
CA GLU A 243 16.28 25.38 -3.12
C GLU A 243 16.34 24.97 -1.66
N THR A 244 16.97 23.82 -1.42
CA THR A 244 17.18 23.24 -0.09
C THR A 244 18.62 22.75 0.05
N ARG A 245 19.03 22.40 1.27
CA ARG A 245 20.36 21.83 1.53
C ARG A 245 20.65 20.54 0.75
N GLU A 246 19.61 19.81 0.35
CA GLU A 246 19.69 18.53 -0.38
C GLU A 246 19.53 18.71 -1.91
N GLY A 247 19.39 19.95 -2.38
CA GLY A 247 19.21 20.29 -3.79
C GLY A 247 17.85 20.93 -4.08
N TYR A 248 17.43 20.83 -5.33
CA TYR A 248 16.19 21.44 -5.83
C TYR A 248 15.05 20.42 -5.83
N ARG A 249 13.86 20.88 -5.45
CA ARG A 249 12.62 20.08 -5.49
C ARG A 249 11.40 20.91 -5.88
N SER A 250 10.40 20.27 -6.46
CA SER A 250 9.15 20.94 -6.87
C SER A 250 8.28 21.35 -5.68
N ASP A 251 8.32 20.57 -4.60
CA ASP A 251 7.49 20.75 -3.41
C ASP A 251 8.18 20.19 -2.16
N GLN A 252 7.62 20.46 -0.98
CA GLN A 252 8.15 19.99 0.30
C GLN A 252 7.01 19.56 1.23
N ILE A 253 6.95 18.28 1.60
CA ILE A 253 5.87 17.66 2.37
C ILE A 253 6.36 17.00 3.68
N GLY A 254 5.44 16.85 4.62
CA GLY A 254 5.60 15.92 5.76
C GLY A 254 4.96 14.57 5.45
N LEU A 255 5.66 13.46 5.67
CA LEU A 255 5.18 12.12 5.35
C LEU A 255 4.92 11.28 6.60
N ILE A 256 3.73 10.71 6.72
CA ILE A 256 3.42 9.65 7.68
C ILE A 256 3.34 8.35 6.88
N LEU A 257 4.35 7.50 7.01
CA LEU A 257 4.49 6.28 6.23
C LEU A 257 4.03 5.08 7.07
N PRO A 258 2.81 4.56 6.85
CA PRO A 258 2.39 3.33 7.53
C PRO A 258 3.24 2.16 7.04
N THR A 259 3.68 1.29 7.96
CA THR A 259 4.41 0.06 7.64
C THR A 259 3.49 -1.15 7.51
N SER A 260 2.18 -0.97 7.63
CA SER A 260 1.20 -2.02 7.40
C SER A 260 -0.18 -1.46 7.08
N LEU A 261 -1.03 -2.30 6.49
CA LEU A 261 -2.45 -2.00 6.30
C LEU A 261 -3.13 -1.59 7.61
N CYS A 262 -2.80 -2.26 8.72
CA CYS A 262 -3.41 -2.01 10.03
C CYS A 262 -3.06 -0.63 10.63
N SER A 263 -1.96 0.00 10.20
CA SER A 263 -1.61 1.38 10.60
C SER A 263 -2.04 2.44 9.58
N ALA A 264 -2.54 2.04 8.40
CA ALA A 264 -2.80 2.93 7.28
C ALA A 264 -3.85 4.02 7.58
N GLN A 265 -4.94 3.70 8.25
CA GLN A 265 -5.96 4.71 8.57
C GLN A 265 -5.52 5.59 9.74
N VAL A 266 -4.81 5.06 10.73
CA VAL A 266 -4.23 5.88 11.80
C VAL A 266 -3.24 6.89 11.21
N ALA A 267 -2.40 6.48 10.26
CA ALA A 267 -1.52 7.40 9.53
C ALA A 267 -2.30 8.52 8.83
N HIS A 268 -3.44 8.18 8.21
CA HIS A 268 -4.31 9.16 7.57
C HIS A 268 -4.92 10.15 8.58
N LEU A 269 -5.43 9.66 9.71
CA LEU A 269 -5.98 10.50 10.79
C LEU A 269 -4.92 11.45 11.36
N ILE A 270 -3.67 10.99 11.50
CA ILE A 270 -2.54 11.84 11.90
C ILE A 270 -2.27 12.91 10.84
N ALA A 271 -2.20 12.55 9.55
CA ALA A 271 -1.99 13.52 8.48
C ALA A 271 -3.08 14.61 8.46
N GLU A 272 -4.36 14.23 8.60
CA GLU A 272 -5.48 15.18 8.70
C GLU A 272 -5.40 16.05 9.96
N HIS A 273 -5.03 15.46 11.09
CA HIS A 273 -4.81 16.18 12.34
C HIS A 273 -3.74 17.26 12.22
N LEU A 274 -2.59 16.95 11.60
CA LEU A 274 -1.50 17.92 11.42
C LEU A 274 -1.84 19.00 10.38
N ASN A 275 -2.53 18.62 9.28
CA ASN A 275 -2.97 19.57 8.27
C ASN A 275 -4.00 20.57 8.81
N ARG A 276 -4.93 20.16 9.68
CA ARG A 276 -5.89 21.07 10.33
C ARG A 276 -5.23 22.14 11.21
N GLN A 277 -3.99 21.91 11.62
CA GLN A 277 -3.20 22.85 12.41
C GLN A 277 -2.26 23.72 11.58
N ASP A 278 -2.24 23.55 10.24
CA ASP A 278 -1.28 24.21 9.34
C ASP A 278 0.19 24.06 9.81
N LEU A 279 0.53 22.93 10.44
CA LEU A 279 1.83 22.72 11.06
C LEU A 279 2.96 22.83 10.02
N GLY A 280 4.01 23.60 10.33
CA GLY A 280 5.19 23.73 9.47
C GLY A 280 5.01 24.55 8.20
N ARG A 281 3.85 25.18 7.97
CA ARG A 281 3.62 26.04 6.79
C ARG A 281 4.65 27.16 6.66
N GLU A 282 5.01 27.79 7.78
CA GLU A 282 6.06 28.82 7.85
C GLU A 282 7.49 28.31 7.62
N ARG A 283 7.71 26.99 7.75
CA ARG A 283 8.96 26.29 7.42
C ARG A 283 8.93 25.67 6.02
N GLY A 284 7.89 25.97 5.24
CA GLY A 284 7.73 25.51 3.87
C GLY A 284 7.23 24.09 3.73
N ILE A 285 6.60 23.50 4.75
CA ILE A 285 5.81 22.27 4.56
C ILE A 285 4.50 22.66 3.88
N SER A 286 4.25 22.13 2.68
CA SER A 286 3.04 22.43 1.92
C SER A 286 1.83 21.68 2.46
N ARG A 287 2.02 20.42 2.89
CA ARG A 287 1.01 19.54 3.49
C ARG A 287 1.66 18.31 4.14
N PHE A 288 0.90 17.66 5.02
CA PHE A 288 1.15 16.30 5.49
C PHE A 288 0.39 15.28 4.65
N ILE A 289 1.04 14.16 4.34
CA ILE A 289 0.45 13.07 3.54
C ILE A 289 0.68 11.75 4.25
N ALA A 290 -0.31 10.87 4.17
CA ALA A 290 -0.15 9.45 4.46
C ALA A 290 -0.26 8.63 3.18
N LEU A 291 0.46 7.50 3.13
CA LEU A 291 0.45 6.54 2.02
C LEU A 291 -0.21 5.22 2.44
N PRO A 292 -1.53 5.19 2.64
CA PRO A 292 -2.24 3.98 3.04
C PRO A 292 -2.18 2.91 1.96
N HIS A 293 -1.93 1.66 2.35
CA HIS A 293 -1.78 0.51 1.44
C HIS A 293 -2.28 -0.79 2.08
N THR A 294 -2.40 -1.87 1.29
CA THR A 294 -2.90 -3.18 1.76
C THR A 294 -1.83 -4.17 2.24
N GLU A 295 -0.56 -3.75 2.27
CA GLU A 295 0.58 -4.65 2.54
C GLU A 295 1.14 -4.56 3.96
N GLY A 296 2.19 -5.34 4.25
CA GLY A 296 2.94 -5.35 5.51
C GLY A 296 2.42 -6.35 6.56
N CYS A 297 1.10 -6.59 6.59
CA CYS A 297 0.47 -7.60 7.46
C CYS A 297 0.04 -8.83 6.63
N GLY A 298 0.31 -10.04 7.12
CA GLY A 298 -0.03 -11.29 6.40
C GLY A 298 0.58 -11.38 4.99
N ALA A 299 1.60 -10.56 4.69
CA ALA A 299 2.23 -10.55 3.37
C ALA A 299 3.26 -11.67 3.27
N SER A 300 3.27 -12.34 2.13
CA SER A 300 4.22 -13.40 1.86
C SER A 300 5.67 -12.88 1.77
N SER A 301 6.64 -13.78 2.01
CA SER A 301 8.08 -13.45 2.11
C SER A 301 8.77 -13.35 0.74
N GLY A 302 10.06 -13.02 0.72
CA GLY A 302 10.88 -13.07 -0.48
C GLY A 302 10.65 -11.87 -1.40
N SER A 303 10.49 -12.11 -2.71
CA SER A 303 10.43 -11.04 -3.72
C SER A 303 9.33 -10.02 -3.47
N SER A 304 8.17 -10.43 -2.95
CA SER A 304 7.08 -9.51 -2.56
C SER A 304 7.50 -8.55 -1.45
N GLU A 305 8.20 -9.05 -0.42
CA GLU A 305 8.73 -8.23 0.68
C GLU A 305 9.84 -7.28 0.20
N GLU A 306 10.68 -7.72 -0.73
CA GLU A 306 11.73 -6.88 -1.33
C GLU A 306 11.14 -5.74 -2.17
N ILE A 307 10.14 -6.05 -3.01
CA ILE A 307 9.40 -5.04 -3.78
C ILE A 307 8.72 -4.05 -2.83
N TYR A 308 8.01 -4.56 -1.83
CA TYR A 308 7.33 -3.76 -0.80
C TYR A 308 8.30 -2.81 -0.10
N THR A 309 9.40 -3.33 0.46
CA THR A 309 10.36 -2.52 1.21
C THR A 309 11.07 -1.50 0.34
N ARG A 310 11.51 -1.88 -0.86
CA ARG A 310 12.14 -0.95 -1.81
C ARG A 310 11.19 0.19 -2.17
N THR A 311 9.92 -0.12 -2.44
CA THR A 311 8.92 0.90 -2.78
C THR A 311 8.66 1.86 -1.63
N LEU A 312 8.54 1.37 -0.39
CA LEU A 312 8.39 2.23 0.78
C LEU A 312 9.62 3.10 1.04
N VAL A 313 10.82 2.52 0.94
CA VAL A 313 12.07 3.27 1.08
C VAL A 313 12.14 4.38 0.02
N GLY A 314 11.81 4.08 -1.24
CA GLY A 314 11.82 5.09 -2.31
C GLY A 314 10.87 6.27 -2.05
N HIS A 315 9.71 6.02 -1.43
CA HIS A 315 8.84 7.10 -0.96
C HIS A 315 9.39 7.84 0.26
N LEU A 316 10.01 7.13 1.19
CA LEU A 316 10.61 7.70 2.40
C LEU A 316 11.74 8.68 2.07
N ILE A 317 12.61 8.32 1.12
CA ILE A 317 13.74 9.14 0.67
C ILE A 317 13.41 10.07 -0.51
N HIS A 318 12.13 10.17 -0.87
CA HIS A 318 11.71 10.94 -2.03
C HIS A 318 12.13 12.42 -1.88
N PRO A 319 12.65 13.10 -2.92
CA PRO A 319 13.15 14.48 -2.82
C PRO A 319 12.16 15.47 -2.19
N MET A 320 10.87 15.33 -2.49
CA MET A 320 9.81 16.17 -1.91
C MET A 320 9.56 15.95 -0.41
N VAL A 321 10.06 14.87 0.20
CA VAL A 321 9.86 14.58 1.63
C VAL A 321 10.87 15.36 2.45
N ALA A 322 10.38 16.30 3.26
CA ALA A 322 11.23 17.11 4.15
C ALA A 322 11.51 16.42 5.48
N CYS A 323 10.47 15.77 6.02
CA CYS A 323 10.49 15.05 7.28
C CYS A 323 9.48 13.91 7.19
N ALA A 324 9.82 12.74 7.73
CA ALA A 324 8.95 11.58 7.69
C ALA A 324 8.96 10.80 8.99
N LEU A 325 7.81 10.21 9.31
CA LEU A 325 7.60 9.32 10.44
C LEU A 325 7.08 7.98 9.93
N LEU A 326 7.74 6.88 10.33
CA LEU A 326 7.24 5.54 10.11
C LEU A 326 6.28 5.16 11.23
N LEU A 327 5.11 4.66 10.84
CA LEU A 327 4.04 4.26 11.74
C LEU A 327 3.76 2.77 11.59
N GLU A 328 4.18 2.00 12.59
CA GLU A 328 3.77 0.61 12.72
C GLU A 328 2.46 0.48 13.48
N HIS A 329 1.82 -0.67 13.31
CA HIS A 329 0.80 -1.10 14.23
C HIS A 329 1.42 -1.81 15.44
N GLY A 330 2.35 -2.73 15.21
CA GLY A 330 3.20 -3.41 16.20
C GLY A 330 3.19 -4.95 16.12
N CYS A 331 2.32 -5.55 15.30
CA CYS A 331 2.18 -7.00 15.16
C CYS A 331 2.40 -7.53 13.74
N GLU A 332 2.56 -6.63 12.77
CA GLU A 332 2.91 -6.95 11.40
C GLU A 332 4.31 -7.56 11.29
N LYS A 333 4.58 -8.11 10.11
CA LYS A 333 5.90 -8.64 9.78
C LYS A 333 6.92 -7.53 9.55
N THR A 334 6.47 -6.42 8.97
CA THR A 334 7.29 -5.28 8.55
C THR A 334 7.29 -4.16 9.59
N HIS A 335 7.41 -4.52 10.86
CA HIS A 335 7.44 -3.58 11.99
C HIS A 335 8.66 -2.63 11.93
N ASN A 336 8.69 -1.61 12.80
CA ASN A 336 9.70 -0.56 12.81
C ASN A 336 11.13 -1.09 12.91
N ASP A 337 11.42 -2.08 13.76
CA ASP A 337 12.77 -2.66 13.82
C ASP A 337 13.18 -3.33 12.50
N PHE A 338 12.23 -3.98 11.80
CA PHE A 338 12.49 -4.54 10.48
C PHE A 338 12.78 -3.42 9.47
N MET A 339 11.98 -2.36 9.46
CA MET A 339 12.22 -1.22 8.58
C MET A 339 13.52 -0.49 8.93
N ALA A 340 13.91 -0.38 10.19
CA ALA A 340 15.19 0.17 10.60
C ALA A 340 16.37 -0.66 10.04
N GLN A 341 16.29 -1.98 10.11
CA GLN A 341 17.28 -2.87 9.48
C GLN A 341 17.30 -2.74 7.96
N VAL A 342 16.14 -2.54 7.33
CA VAL A 342 16.05 -2.24 5.90
C VAL A 342 16.83 -0.95 5.61
N LEU A 343 16.59 0.14 6.33
CA LEU A 343 17.30 1.41 6.14
C LEU A 343 18.81 1.26 6.32
N ASP A 344 19.25 0.50 7.34
CA ASP A 344 20.67 0.22 7.57
C ASP A 344 21.31 -0.49 6.36
N ARG A 345 20.62 -1.45 5.75
CA ARG A 345 21.10 -2.14 4.52
C ARG A 345 21.19 -1.21 3.31
N TYR A 346 20.31 -0.21 3.22
CA TYR A 346 20.36 0.82 2.18
C TYR A 346 21.35 1.95 2.52
N GLY A 347 22.00 1.93 3.70
CA GLY A 347 22.92 2.98 4.14
C GLY A 347 22.22 4.31 4.47
N ILE A 348 20.97 4.26 4.89
CA ILE A 348 20.14 5.43 5.21
C ILE A 348 20.14 5.68 6.71
N GLU A 349 20.49 6.90 7.12
CA GLU A 349 20.50 7.34 8.53
C GLU A 349 19.08 7.35 9.12
N ARG A 350 18.80 6.41 10.04
CA ARG A 350 17.48 6.24 10.67
C ARG A 350 17.09 7.40 11.60
N GLU A 351 18.06 8.14 12.14
CA GLU A 351 17.86 9.27 13.03
C GLU A 351 17.18 10.46 12.33
N ARG A 352 17.11 10.44 10.98
CA ARG A 352 16.35 11.40 10.18
C ARG A 352 14.84 11.22 10.28
N TYR A 353 14.37 10.08 10.79
CA TYR A 353 12.96 9.71 10.76
C TYR A 353 12.37 9.53 12.16
N GLY A 354 11.07 9.79 12.23
CA GLY A 354 10.25 9.51 13.40
C GLY A 354 9.81 8.05 13.41
N TRP A 355 9.61 7.51 14.60
CA TRP A 355 9.18 6.13 14.80
C TRP A 355 8.06 6.10 15.83
N ALA A 356 6.91 5.58 15.43
CA ALA A 356 5.75 5.43 16.30
C ALA A 356 5.05 4.10 16.06
N SER A 357 4.34 3.63 17.10
CA SER A 357 3.71 2.32 17.16
C SER A 357 2.36 2.43 17.84
N VAL A 358 1.29 2.04 17.14
CA VAL A 358 -0.06 2.09 17.72
C VAL A 358 -0.15 1.21 18.98
N GLN A 359 0.37 -0.02 18.93
CA GLN A 359 0.24 -1.00 20.02
C GLN A 359 1.22 -0.77 21.18
N LEU A 360 2.38 -0.18 20.91
CA LEU A 360 3.40 0.07 21.93
C LEU A 360 3.27 1.45 22.57
N ASP A 361 2.76 2.46 21.85
CA ASP A 361 2.65 3.84 22.34
C ASP A 361 1.29 4.17 22.98
N GLY A 362 0.42 3.19 23.19
CA GLY A 362 -0.83 3.39 23.94
C GLY A 362 -2.05 3.75 23.11
N GLY A 363 -2.10 3.33 21.85
CA GLY A 363 -3.29 3.41 21.02
C GLY A 363 -3.35 4.65 20.14
N ILE A 364 -4.50 4.84 19.48
CA ILE A 364 -4.68 5.82 18.39
C ILE A 364 -4.42 7.26 18.86
N GLU A 365 -4.99 7.64 20.00
CA GLU A 365 -4.87 8.99 20.53
C GLU A 365 -3.44 9.31 20.98
N ALA A 366 -2.82 8.41 21.73
CA ALA A 366 -1.47 8.60 22.25
C ALA A 366 -0.43 8.67 21.13
N VAL A 367 -0.53 7.79 20.12
CA VAL A 367 0.38 7.80 18.98
C VAL A 367 0.20 9.04 18.10
N THR A 368 -1.01 9.59 18.03
CA THR A 368 -1.28 10.86 17.32
C THR A 368 -0.52 12.03 17.96
N TYR A 369 -0.57 12.14 19.30
CA TYR A 369 0.18 13.18 20.01
C TYR A 369 1.69 12.98 19.94
N LYS A 370 2.16 11.73 20.02
CA LYS A 370 3.58 11.41 19.84
C LYS A 370 4.08 11.82 18.46
N ALA A 371 3.33 11.51 17.41
CA ALA A 371 3.69 11.90 16.04
C ALA A 371 3.71 13.42 15.88
N GLU A 372 2.70 14.13 16.40
CA GLU A 372 2.66 15.60 16.39
C GLU A 372 3.89 16.23 17.07
N ASP A 373 4.23 15.78 18.27
CA ASP A 373 5.40 16.28 19.01
C ASP A 373 6.69 16.07 18.22
N TRP A 374 6.88 14.88 17.64
CA TRP A 374 8.03 14.59 16.80
C TRP A 374 8.11 15.51 15.59
N PHE A 375 7.01 15.71 14.85
CA PHE A 375 6.99 16.60 13.69
C PHE A 375 7.27 18.05 14.07
N ARG A 376 6.75 18.55 15.20
CA ARG A 376 7.06 19.91 15.70
C ARG A 376 8.56 20.07 15.90
N GLN A 377 9.19 19.14 16.61
CA GLN A 377 10.64 19.17 16.86
C GLN A 377 11.45 19.08 15.57
N ALA A 378 11.08 18.18 14.65
CA ALA A 378 11.75 18.05 13.36
C ALA A 378 11.67 19.35 12.56
N ILE A 379 10.48 19.94 12.47
CA ILE A 379 10.19 21.16 11.71
C ILE A 379 10.90 22.38 12.30
N ASP A 380 11.03 22.47 13.63
CA ASP A 380 11.71 23.59 14.29
C ASP A 380 13.20 23.69 13.89
N THR A 381 13.82 22.56 13.52
CA THR A 381 15.21 22.52 13.03
C THR A 381 15.35 22.83 11.53
N MET A 382 14.23 22.91 10.79
CA MET A 382 14.27 23.13 9.35
C MET A 382 14.51 24.59 8.99
N THR A 383 15.28 24.80 7.93
CA THR A 383 15.39 26.12 7.27
C THR A 383 14.30 26.24 6.20
N PRO A 384 13.50 27.32 6.18
CA PRO A 384 12.52 27.55 5.12
C PRO A 384 13.20 27.52 3.74
N PRO A 385 12.66 26.77 2.77
CA PRO A 385 13.24 26.68 1.44
C PRO A 385 13.05 27.98 0.67
N ARG A 386 14.00 28.30 -0.22
CA ARG A 386 13.94 29.51 -1.06
C ARG A 386 13.37 29.18 -2.44
N PRO A 387 12.31 29.85 -2.90
CA PRO A 387 11.88 29.75 -4.29
C PRO A 387 12.95 30.26 -5.25
N VAL A 388 13.25 29.50 -6.29
CA VAL A 388 14.26 29.86 -7.30
C VAL A 388 13.87 29.33 -8.67
N GLU A 389 14.16 30.12 -9.69
CA GLU A 389 13.98 29.71 -11.08
C GLU A 389 15.13 28.79 -11.52
N VAL A 390 14.79 27.61 -12.03
CA VAL A 390 15.75 26.59 -12.46
C VAL A 390 15.42 26.05 -13.86
N SER A 391 16.41 25.47 -14.54
CA SER A 391 16.22 24.84 -15.86
C SER A 391 15.68 23.41 -15.77
N LEU A 392 15.37 22.82 -16.93
CA LEU A 392 14.90 21.43 -17.05
C LEU A 392 15.86 20.38 -16.48
N GLN A 393 17.13 20.70 -16.25
CA GLN A 393 18.12 19.78 -15.66
C GLN A 393 17.74 19.30 -14.26
N HIS A 394 16.85 20.05 -13.57
CA HIS A 394 16.36 19.71 -12.24
C HIS A 394 14.98 19.06 -12.24
N LEU A 395 14.38 18.81 -13.41
CA LEU A 395 13.07 18.17 -13.52
C LEU A 395 13.22 16.64 -13.48
N ARG A 396 12.39 15.99 -12.65
CA ARG A 396 12.24 14.53 -12.62
C ARG A 396 10.80 14.17 -12.98
N LEU A 397 10.60 13.67 -14.20
CA LEU A 397 9.26 13.43 -14.77
C LEU A 397 8.97 11.94 -14.92
N GLY A 398 7.82 11.48 -14.42
CA GLY A 398 7.24 10.20 -14.80
C GLY A 398 6.38 10.34 -16.05
N ILE A 399 6.49 9.46 -17.05
CA ILE A 399 5.64 9.48 -18.25
C ILE A 399 4.99 8.11 -18.44
N THR A 400 3.68 8.08 -18.66
CA THR A 400 2.94 6.86 -19.04
C THR A 400 1.83 7.17 -20.05
N ALA A 401 1.14 6.14 -20.53
CA ALA A 401 -0.05 6.28 -21.36
C ALA A 401 -1.04 5.12 -21.11
N THR A 402 -2.31 5.33 -21.42
CA THR A 402 -3.34 4.29 -21.43
C THR A 402 -3.95 4.12 -22.83
N GLY A 403 -4.43 2.92 -23.12
CA GLY A 403 -5.05 2.59 -24.39
C GLY A 403 -4.10 2.66 -25.59
N GLN A 404 -4.66 2.93 -26.78
CA GLN A 404 -3.91 2.91 -28.04
C GLN A 404 -3.13 4.22 -28.24
N VAL A 405 -1.82 4.09 -28.44
CA VAL A 405 -0.94 5.22 -28.76
C VAL A 405 -0.80 5.35 -30.28
N THR A 406 -1.15 6.52 -30.81
CA THR A 406 -0.94 6.85 -32.24
C THR A 406 0.49 7.34 -32.48
N ASP A 407 0.94 7.30 -33.74
CA ASP A 407 2.28 7.80 -34.11
C ASP A 407 2.49 9.27 -33.71
N ARG A 408 1.46 10.12 -33.84
CA ARG A 408 1.53 11.53 -33.41
C ARG A 408 1.79 11.67 -31.91
N VAL A 409 1.14 10.85 -31.09
CA VAL A 409 1.36 10.84 -29.63
C VAL A 409 2.73 10.27 -29.30
N ALA A 410 3.14 9.18 -29.96
CA ALA A 410 4.48 8.63 -29.80
C ALA A 410 5.58 9.66 -30.14
N GLU A 411 5.41 10.42 -31.22
CA GLU A 411 6.36 11.45 -31.65
C GLU A 411 6.44 12.63 -30.67
N GLY A 412 5.32 13.12 -30.15
CA GLY A 412 5.38 14.21 -29.16
C GLY A 412 5.90 13.76 -27.79
N LEU A 413 5.62 12.52 -27.36
CA LEU A 413 6.26 11.94 -26.17
C LEU A 413 7.77 11.79 -26.38
N ALA A 414 8.21 11.51 -27.62
CA ALA A 414 9.62 11.45 -27.96
C ALA A 414 10.27 12.83 -27.83
N HIS A 415 9.68 13.89 -28.38
CA HIS A 415 10.16 15.28 -28.19
C HIS A 415 10.26 15.64 -26.71
N LEU A 416 9.20 15.40 -25.93
CA LEU A 416 9.17 15.68 -24.50
C LEU A 416 10.32 14.97 -23.76
N THR A 417 10.51 13.68 -24.04
CA THR A 417 11.59 12.88 -23.44
C THR A 417 12.97 13.46 -23.79
N ARG A 418 13.20 13.76 -25.07
CA ARG A 418 14.49 14.24 -25.58
C ARG A 418 14.83 15.66 -25.10
N TYR A 419 13.84 16.54 -24.93
CA TYR A 419 14.04 17.88 -24.38
C TYR A 419 14.50 17.84 -22.93
N ILE A 420 13.87 17.02 -22.10
CA ILE A 420 14.18 16.94 -20.68
C ILE A 420 15.54 16.26 -20.49
N VAL A 421 15.74 15.09 -21.09
CA VAL A 421 17.00 14.34 -20.97
C VAL A 421 18.15 15.09 -21.64
N GLY A 422 17.92 15.72 -22.79
CA GLY A 422 18.91 16.55 -23.49
C GLY A 422 19.35 17.77 -22.70
N ALA A 423 18.51 18.29 -21.80
CA ALA A 423 18.85 19.34 -20.85
C ALA A 423 19.50 18.82 -19.55
N GLY A 424 19.66 17.51 -19.38
CA GLY A 424 20.24 16.88 -18.18
C GLY A 424 19.23 16.51 -17.09
N GLY A 425 17.92 16.57 -17.37
CA GLY A 425 16.87 16.13 -16.45
C GLY A 425 16.61 14.63 -16.50
N SER A 426 15.67 14.16 -15.69
CA SER A 426 15.30 12.74 -15.61
C SER A 426 13.90 12.47 -16.14
N VAL A 427 13.77 11.39 -16.91
CA VAL A 427 12.48 10.84 -17.34
C VAL A 427 12.42 9.37 -16.95
N VAL A 428 11.35 8.97 -16.26
CA VAL A 428 11.09 7.58 -15.91
C VAL A 428 9.82 7.11 -16.59
N VAL A 429 9.90 5.97 -17.28
CA VAL A 429 8.79 5.34 -17.99
C VAL A 429 8.58 3.94 -17.42
N PRO A 430 7.34 3.54 -17.05
CA PRO A 430 7.07 2.17 -16.68
C PRO A 430 7.17 1.25 -17.90
N GLU A 431 7.70 0.04 -17.73
CA GLU A 431 7.92 -0.94 -18.81
C GLU A 431 6.62 -1.31 -19.55
N ASN A 432 5.49 -1.35 -18.85
CA ASN A 432 4.18 -1.59 -19.44
C ASN A 432 3.58 -0.38 -20.21
N ALA A 433 4.29 0.76 -20.30
CA ALA A 433 3.80 1.93 -21.04
C ALA A 433 3.60 1.59 -22.54
N PRO A 434 2.38 1.74 -23.09
CA PRO A 434 2.06 1.29 -24.46
C PRO A 434 2.95 1.90 -25.55
N PHE A 435 3.42 3.14 -25.36
CA PHE A 435 4.26 3.82 -26.35
C PHE A 435 5.68 3.26 -26.47
N LEU A 436 6.17 2.46 -25.50
CA LEU A 436 7.44 1.75 -25.62
C LEU A 436 7.40 0.67 -26.72
N ARG A 437 6.20 0.22 -27.13
CA ARG A 437 6.00 -0.69 -28.27
C ARG A 437 5.97 0.04 -29.62
N SER A 438 5.93 1.37 -29.62
CA SER A 438 6.00 2.16 -30.85
C SER A 438 7.42 2.20 -31.39
N SER A 439 7.63 1.64 -32.59
CA SER A 439 8.92 1.72 -33.28
C SER A 439 9.34 3.15 -33.57
N LEU A 440 8.38 4.06 -33.75
CA LEU A 440 8.64 5.49 -33.92
C LEU A 440 9.24 6.11 -32.65
N TYR A 441 8.62 5.90 -31.48
CA TYR A 441 9.18 6.40 -30.21
C TYR A 441 10.59 5.84 -29.97
N VAL A 442 10.75 4.51 -30.08
CA VAL A 442 12.02 3.83 -29.83
C VAL A 442 13.14 4.36 -30.74
N ARG A 443 12.86 4.50 -32.05
CA ARG A 443 13.84 5.04 -33.00
C ARG A 443 14.10 6.53 -32.78
N THR A 444 13.11 7.33 -32.42
CA THR A 444 13.35 8.76 -32.23
C THR A 444 14.14 9.03 -30.95
N VAL A 445 13.88 8.27 -29.88
CA VAL A 445 14.46 8.52 -28.54
C VAL A 445 15.76 7.76 -28.31
N LEU A 446 15.82 6.45 -28.59
CA LEU A 446 16.92 5.60 -28.13
C LEU A 446 18.06 5.52 -29.14
N ALA A 447 19.29 5.66 -28.66
CA ALA A 447 20.49 5.55 -29.50
C ALA A 447 20.65 4.14 -30.08
N GLU A 448 20.39 3.11 -29.26
CA GLU A 448 20.62 1.69 -29.58
C GLU A 448 19.35 0.92 -29.98
N GLU A 449 18.20 1.59 -30.07
CA GLU A 449 16.88 0.99 -30.43
C GLU A 449 16.48 -0.24 -29.58
N LYS A 450 17.00 -0.34 -28.35
CA LYS A 450 16.69 -1.41 -27.40
C LYS A 450 16.06 -0.83 -26.14
N VAL A 451 14.86 -1.31 -25.82
CA VAL A 451 14.18 -1.01 -24.57
C VAL A 451 14.44 -2.17 -23.61
N TYR A 452 14.92 -1.86 -22.41
CA TYR A 452 15.06 -2.81 -21.31
C TYR A 452 14.92 -2.06 -19.99
N PRO A 453 14.41 -2.70 -18.92
CA PRO A 453 14.38 -2.10 -17.60
C PRO A 453 15.77 -1.68 -17.13
N THR A 454 15.86 -0.45 -16.63
CA THR A 454 17.06 0.11 -16.01
C THR A 454 16.90 0.28 -14.51
N LEU A 455 15.65 0.27 -14.01
CA LEU A 455 15.31 0.38 -12.59
C LEU A 455 14.41 -0.79 -12.21
N ALA A 456 14.66 -1.39 -11.06
CA ALA A 456 13.68 -2.29 -10.46
C ALA A 456 12.41 -1.52 -10.10
N TYR A 457 11.27 -2.21 -9.97
CA TYR A 457 10.04 -1.56 -9.53
C TYR A 457 10.25 -0.83 -8.20
N GLY A 458 9.96 0.47 -8.19
CA GLY A 458 10.11 1.34 -7.02
C GLY A 458 11.54 1.68 -6.61
N GLU A 459 12.53 1.39 -7.44
CA GLU A 459 13.92 1.80 -7.21
C GLU A 459 14.12 3.30 -7.46
N SER A 460 14.73 3.99 -6.51
CA SER A 460 15.03 5.42 -6.63
C SER A 460 16.13 5.72 -7.65
N LEU A 461 15.94 6.81 -8.40
CA LEU A 461 16.90 7.32 -9.38
C LEU A 461 18.25 7.66 -8.72
N ARG A 462 19.33 7.19 -9.35
CA ARG A 462 20.72 7.50 -8.93
C ARG A 462 21.40 8.49 -9.86
N GLU A 463 21.08 8.43 -11.15
CA GLU A 463 21.67 9.26 -12.20
C GLU A 463 20.55 9.93 -13.01
N PRO A 464 20.77 11.13 -13.57
CA PRO A 464 19.82 11.74 -14.49
C PRO A 464 19.86 11.05 -15.87
N GLY A 465 18.70 10.99 -16.53
CA GLY A 465 18.56 10.40 -17.85
C GLY A 465 17.20 9.74 -18.08
N LEU A 466 17.09 8.93 -19.13
CA LEU A 466 15.90 8.11 -19.38
C LEU A 466 16.04 6.76 -18.70
N HIS A 467 15.08 6.44 -17.84
CA HIS A 467 15.00 5.15 -17.18
C HIS A 467 13.69 4.44 -17.52
N ILE A 468 13.78 3.12 -17.66
CA ILE A 468 12.63 2.23 -17.74
C ILE A 468 12.52 1.50 -16.39
N MET A 469 11.37 1.59 -15.74
CA MET A 469 11.08 0.91 -14.48
C MET A 469 10.33 -0.39 -14.75
N GLU A 470 10.77 -1.51 -14.16
CA GLU A 470 10.02 -2.78 -14.21
C GLU A 470 8.57 -2.62 -13.73
N THR A 471 7.67 -3.40 -14.32
CA THR A 471 6.25 -3.42 -13.93
C THR A 471 5.76 -4.84 -13.73
N PRO A 472 5.84 -5.40 -12.50
CA PRO A 472 5.39 -6.76 -12.20
C PRO A 472 3.85 -6.83 -12.04
N THR A 473 3.13 -5.90 -12.66
CA THR A 473 1.68 -5.69 -12.56
C THR A 473 1.19 -4.89 -13.77
N ASP A 474 -0.05 -5.16 -14.16
CA ASP A 474 -0.77 -4.38 -15.17
C ASP A 474 -1.73 -3.35 -14.55
N HIS A 475 -1.83 -3.30 -13.22
CA HIS A 475 -2.72 -2.37 -12.53
C HIS A 475 -2.13 -0.95 -12.54
N THR A 476 -2.89 0.01 -13.06
CA THR A 476 -2.39 1.39 -13.25
C THR A 476 -1.96 2.05 -11.95
N MET A 477 -2.74 1.94 -10.86
CA MET A 477 -2.35 2.56 -9.59
C MET A 477 -1.13 1.90 -8.94
N GLU A 478 -0.94 0.58 -9.16
CA GLU A 478 0.28 -0.07 -8.69
C GLU A 478 1.48 0.41 -9.50
N THR A 479 1.33 0.55 -10.82
CA THR A 479 2.39 1.12 -11.68
C THR A 479 2.75 2.56 -11.25
N LEU A 480 1.76 3.42 -11.03
CA LEU A 480 1.98 4.81 -10.58
C LEU A 480 2.62 4.88 -9.19
N THR A 481 2.29 3.94 -8.30
CA THR A 481 2.91 3.84 -6.98
C THR A 481 4.40 3.52 -7.08
N GLY A 482 4.77 2.52 -7.88
CA GLY A 482 6.18 2.23 -8.16
C GLY A 482 6.89 3.42 -8.79
N LEU A 483 6.25 4.06 -9.77
CA LEU A 483 6.79 5.23 -10.46
C LEU A 483 7.06 6.37 -9.47
N GLY A 484 6.15 6.60 -8.50
CA GLY A 484 6.33 7.59 -7.44
C GLY A 484 7.55 7.32 -6.57
N ALA A 485 7.80 6.06 -6.20
CA ALA A 485 8.97 5.67 -5.40
C ALA A 485 10.31 5.94 -6.11
N THR A 486 10.32 6.08 -7.44
CA THR A 486 11.56 6.34 -8.19
C THR A 486 12.13 7.73 -7.94
N GLY A 487 11.35 8.65 -7.34
CA GLY A 487 11.80 10.02 -7.07
C GLY A 487 11.34 11.04 -8.10
N VAL A 488 10.39 10.68 -8.99
CA VAL A 488 9.76 11.63 -9.92
C VAL A 488 8.84 12.58 -9.16
N GLU A 489 8.89 13.86 -9.53
CA GLU A 489 8.21 14.93 -8.79
C GLU A 489 6.91 15.38 -9.45
N VAL A 490 6.74 15.05 -10.73
CA VAL A 490 5.52 15.23 -11.51
C VAL A 490 5.38 14.01 -12.41
N MET A 491 4.14 13.60 -12.68
CA MET A 491 3.84 12.58 -13.67
C MET A 491 2.96 13.14 -14.79
N PHE A 492 3.11 12.61 -16.00
CA PHE A 492 2.21 12.86 -17.12
C PHE A 492 1.68 11.54 -17.67
N ALA A 493 0.36 11.47 -17.88
CA ALA A 493 -0.28 10.36 -18.58
C ALA A 493 -1.07 10.87 -19.79
N HIS A 494 -0.78 10.29 -20.96
CA HIS A 494 -1.70 10.36 -22.09
C HIS A 494 -2.82 9.35 -21.90
N ILE A 495 -4.08 9.80 -21.94
CA ILE A 495 -5.25 8.98 -21.62
C ILE A 495 -6.06 8.69 -22.88
N VAL A 496 -6.33 7.41 -23.11
CA VAL A 496 -7.36 6.93 -24.04
C VAL A 496 -8.30 5.98 -23.28
N GLY A 497 -9.61 6.23 -23.37
CA GLY A 497 -10.62 5.52 -22.61
C GLY A 497 -11.15 6.37 -21.47
N HIS A 498 -10.66 6.16 -20.25
CA HIS A 498 -11.10 6.89 -19.06
C HIS A 498 -9.91 7.44 -18.26
N PRO A 499 -10.06 8.58 -17.57
CA PRO A 499 -9.07 9.08 -16.62
C PRO A 499 -8.76 8.05 -15.54
N VAL A 500 -7.57 8.17 -14.95
CA VAL A 500 -7.10 7.29 -13.87
C VAL A 500 -6.97 8.09 -12.59
N GLN A 501 -7.03 7.43 -11.43
CA GLN A 501 -6.81 8.13 -10.16
C GLN A 501 -5.38 8.69 -10.10
N SER A 502 -5.19 9.82 -9.44
CA SER A 502 -3.86 10.37 -9.25
C SER A 502 -3.13 9.65 -8.11
N HIS A 503 -1.80 9.69 -8.12
CA HIS A 503 -1.00 9.29 -6.97
C HIS A 503 -1.19 10.30 -5.81
N ARG A 504 -1.19 9.83 -4.55
CA ARG A 504 -1.40 10.69 -3.36
C ARG A 504 -0.31 11.73 -3.12
N MET A 505 0.95 11.34 -3.31
CA MET A 505 2.12 12.20 -3.12
C MET A 505 2.48 13.00 -4.38
N VAL A 506 2.78 12.31 -5.47
CA VAL A 506 3.21 12.90 -6.75
C VAL A 506 2.00 13.31 -7.61
N PRO A 507 1.90 14.57 -8.07
CA PRO A 507 0.81 15.01 -8.92
C PRO A 507 0.88 14.36 -10.31
N LEU A 508 -0.26 13.82 -10.78
CA LEU A 508 -0.42 13.26 -12.13
C LEU A 508 -1.21 14.21 -13.03
N LEU A 509 -0.55 14.75 -14.04
CA LEU A 509 -1.16 15.52 -15.12
C LEU A 509 -1.72 14.57 -16.18
N GLN A 510 -3.00 14.73 -16.54
CA GLN A 510 -3.66 13.87 -17.54
C GLN A 510 -4.06 14.65 -18.77
N GLY A 511 -3.61 14.18 -19.93
CA GLY A 511 -3.95 14.78 -21.22
C GLY A 511 -4.51 13.76 -22.20
N THR A 512 -5.33 14.21 -23.14
CA THR A 512 -5.81 13.34 -24.23
C THR A 512 -5.73 14.02 -25.59
N THR A 513 -5.50 13.20 -26.60
CA THR A 513 -5.71 13.53 -28.02
C THR A 513 -6.84 12.70 -28.62
N ASP A 514 -7.48 11.83 -27.83
CA ASP A 514 -8.59 10.99 -28.26
C ASP A 514 -9.92 11.74 -28.07
N GLU A 515 -10.64 11.93 -29.16
CA GLU A 515 -11.85 12.74 -29.20
C GLU A 515 -12.99 12.11 -28.37
N ALA A 516 -13.10 10.78 -28.36
CA ALA A 516 -14.13 10.08 -27.58
C ALA A 516 -13.88 10.23 -26.07
N THR A 517 -12.62 10.09 -25.64
CA THR A 517 -12.18 10.33 -24.26
C THR A 517 -12.46 11.77 -23.85
N ARG A 518 -12.07 12.74 -24.70
CA ARG A 518 -12.32 14.17 -24.48
C ARG A 518 -13.80 14.45 -24.26
N GLN A 519 -14.66 14.05 -25.20
CA GLN A 519 -16.09 14.34 -25.14
C GLN A 519 -16.76 13.83 -23.86
N ARG A 520 -16.23 12.75 -23.28
CA ARG A 520 -16.81 12.13 -22.08
C ARG A 520 -16.19 12.63 -20.77
N TYR A 521 -14.93 13.05 -20.77
CA TYR A 521 -14.16 13.30 -19.55
C TYR A 521 -13.39 14.63 -19.55
N GLU A 522 -13.77 15.60 -20.38
CA GLU A 522 -13.10 16.92 -20.48
C GLU A 522 -12.93 17.64 -19.14
N GLU A 523 -13.86 17.47 -18.21
CA GLU A 523 -13.81 18.08 -16.87
C GLU A 523 -12.72 17.47 -15.97
N ASP A 524 -12.37 16.20 -16.18
CA ASP A 524 -11.36 15.48 -15.40
C ASP A 524 -9.94 15.59 -15.97
N LEU A 525 -9.80 16.08 -17.21
CA LEU A 525 -8.54 16.17 -17.94
C LEU A 525 -7.89 17.56 -17.81
N ASP A 526 -6.57 17.58 -17.68
CA ASP A 526 -5.79 18.81 -17.54
C ASP A 526 -5.38 19.44 -18.86
N LEU A 527 -5.21 18.60 -19.88
CA LEU A 527 -4.77 18.98 -21.21
C LEU A 527 -5.66 18.33 -22.26
N VAL A 528 -6.38 19.18 -22.97
CA VAL A 528 -7.23 18.78 -24.08
C VAL A 528 -6.69 19.43 -25.33
N VAL A 529 -6.22 18.61 -26.26
CA VAL A 529 -5.53 19.10 -27.45
C VAL A 529 -6.53 19.07 -28.60
N THR A 530 -7.05 20.24 -28.96
CA THR A 530 -8.04 20.38 -30.02
C THR A 530 -7.37 20.74 -31.35
N GLY A 531 -7.66 19.99 -32.41
CA GLY A 531 -7.41 20.39 -33.80
C GLY A 531 -6.47 19.46 -34.57
N SER A 532 -6.81 19.18 -35.83
CA SER A 532 -6.03 18.37 -36.77
C SER A 532 -4.69 18.99 -37.19
N SER A 533 -4.46 20.26 -36.85
CA SER A 533 -3.32 21.11 -37.24
C SER A 533 -2.20 21.23 -36.20
N LEU A 534 -2.34 20.64 -35.01
CA LEU A 534 -1.32 20.70 -33.96
C LEU A 534 -0.20 19.68 -34.25
N THR A 535 1.03 20.17 -34.46
CA THR A 535 2.18 19.29 -34.71
C THR A 535 2.60 18.56 -33.42
N PRO A 536 3.22 17.38 -33.51
CA PRO A 536 3.73 16.66 -32.34
C PRO A 536 4.70 17.48 -31.47
N GLU A 537 5.54 18.32 -32.09
CA GLU A 537 6.43 19.26 -31.40
C GLU A 537 5.65 20.30 -30.59
N LEU A 538 4.64 20.96 -31.20
CA LEU A 538 3.84 21.96 -30.50
C LEU A 538 3.04 21.33 -29.35
N TRP A 539 2.57 20.10 -29.53
CA TRP A 539 1.90 19.35 -28.48
C TRP A 539 2.85 19.06 -27.31
N ALA A 540 4.07 18.61 -27.59
CA ALA A 540 5.10 18.36 -26.58
C ALA A 540 5.44 19.64 -25.79
N VAL A 541 5.51 20.80 -26.46
CA VAL A 541 5.71 22.10 -25.82
C VAL A 541 4.56 22.45 -24.87
N GLN A 542 3.31 22.30 -25.30
CA GLN A 542 2.15 22.58 -24.45
C GLN A 542 2.09 21.67 -23.22
N VAL A 543 2.40 20.38 -23.40
CA VAL A 543 2.49 19.42 -22.30
C VAL A 543 3.61 19.83 -21.33
N LEU A 544 4.80 20.17 -21.86
CA LEU A 544 5.94 20.59 -21.04
C LEU A 544 5.60 21.85 -20.24
N GLU A 545 5.03 22.90 -20.86
CA GLU A 545 4.62 24.12 -20.17
C GLU A 545 3.68 23.83 -18.99
N LYS A 546 2.73 22.92 -19.19
CA LYS A 546 1.79 22.54 -18.14
C LYS A 546 2.46 21.73 -17.02
N ILE A 547 3.36 20.81 -17.36
CA ILE A 547 4.21 20.10 -16.38
C ILE A 547 5.00 21.10 -15.54
N LEU A 548 5.59 22.12 -16.15
CA LEU A 548 6.36 23.14 -15.44
C LEU A 548 5.48 24.04 -14.57
N GLN A 549 4.22 24.29 -14.94
CA GLN A 549 3.24 24.94 -14.07
C GLN A 549 2.93 24.09 -12.83
N VAL A 550 2.81 22.76 -12.98
CA VAL A 550 2.65 21.84 -11.85
C VAL A 550 3.89 21.83 -10.96
N ALA A 551 5.08 21.68 -11.55
CA ALA A 551 6.35 21.71 -10.82
C ALA A 551 6.59 23.06 -10.11
N SER A 552 6.09 24.15 -10.68
CA SER A 552 6.13 25.50 -10.07
C SER A 552 5.05 25.71 -9.02
N ARG A 553 4.12 24.76 -8.83
CA ARG A 553 2.93 24.86 -7.96
C ARG A 553 1.97 25.98 -8.34
N VAL A 554 2.00 26.40 -9.60
CA VAL A 554 1.07 27.38 -10.18
C VAL A 554 -0.22 26.71 -10.63
N TYR A 555 -0.15 25.41 -10.95
CA TYR A 555 -1.30 24.61 -11.34
C TYR A 555 -1.35 23.30 -10.55
N THR A 556 -2.53 22.91 -10.10
CA THR A 556 -2.78 21.61 -9.48
C THR A 556 -3.61 20.76 -10.45
N PRO A 557 -3.18 19.54 -10.80
CA PRO A 557 -3.97 18.67 -11.67
C PRO A 557 -5.38 18.42 -11.13
N ARG A 558 -6.38 18.36 -12.00
CA ARG A 558 -7.80 18.38 -11.60
C ARG A 558 -8.18 17.22 -10.70
N LEU A 559 -7.78 15.99 -11.05
CA LEU A 559 -8.05 14.80 -10.23
C LEU A 559 -7.23 14.75 -8.94
N TYR A 560 -6.06 15.39 -8.92
CA TYR A 560 -5.29 15.59 -7.69
C TYR A 560 -6.02 16.58 -6.76
N GLN A 561 -6.50 17.69 -7.31
CA GLN A 561 -7.22 18.74 -6.58
C GLN A 561 -8.56 18.27 -6.03
N SER A 562 -9.31 17.45 -6.77
CA SER A 562 -10.59 16.89 -6.33
C SER A 562 -10.43 15.79 -5.28
N GLY A 563 -9.20 15.37 -4.98
CA GLY A 563 -8.93 14.30 -4.03
C GLY A 563 -9.18 12.91 -4.58
N ASN A 564 -9.40 12.74 -5.90
CA ASN A 564 -9.48 11.44 -6.56
C ASN A 564 -8.09 10.81 -6.69
N MET A 565 -7.53 10.47 -5.53
CA MET A 565 -6.18 9.96 -5.36
C MET A 565 -6.18 8.58 -4.73
N SER A 566 -5.22 7.76 -5.12
CA SER A 566 -5.03 6.43 -4.56
C SER A 566 -3.54 6.13 -4.39
N PHE A 567 -3.26 5.05 -3.68
CA PHE A 567 -1.92 4.51 -3.44
C PHE A 567 -2.08 3.03 -3.23
N GLN A 568 -1.35 2.21 -4.00
CA GLN A 568 -1.47 0.77 -3.89
C GLN A 568 -0.16 0.11 -4.25
N LEU A 569 0.34 -0.73 -3.34
CA LEU A 569 1.56 -1.49 -3.55
C LEU A 569 1.24 -2.76 -4.33
N THR A 570 2.09 -3.06 -5.31
CA THR A 570 2.08 -4.36 -5.95
C THR A 570 2.67 -5.41 -5.02
N ARG A 571 2.11 -6.62 -5.10
CA ARG A 571 2.66 -7.83 -4.48
C ARG A 571 3.57 -8.59 -5.45
N GLY A 572 3.75 -8.06 -6.67
CA GLY A 572 4.47 -8.72 -7.75
C GLY A 572 3.80 -10.04 -8.16
N LEU A 573 4.55 -10.91 -8.82
CA LEU A 573 4.02 -12.17 -9.35
C LEU A 573 3.79 -13.25 -8.27
N LEU A 574 4.59 -13.22 -7.20
CA LEU A 574 4.60 -14.27 -6.18
C LEU A 574 3.99 -13.84 -4.86
N GLY A 575 3.71 -12.54 -4.66
CA GLY A 575 3.16 -12.10 -3.40
C GLY A 575 1.73 -12.59 -3.21
N ILE A 576 1.44 -13.14 -2.03
CA ILE A 576 0.11 -13.57 -1.61
C ILE A 576 -0.20 -13.12 -0.17
N SER A 577 -1.49 -13.11 0.18
CA SER A 577 -1.90 -13.03 1.58
C SER A 577 -1.85 -14.43 2.18
N MET A 578 -1.02 -14.59 3.20
CA MET A 578 -0.99 -15.78 4.05
C MET A 578 -1.89 -15.53 5.24
#